data_AF-M2PB60-F1
#
_entry.id   AF-M2PB60-F1
#
_cell.length_a   1.000
_cell.length_b   1.000
_cell.length_c   1.000
_cell.angle_alpha   90.00
_cell.angle_beta   90.00
_cell.angle_gamma   90.00
#
_symmetry.space_group_name_H-M   'P 1'
#
loop_
_entity.id
_entity.type
_entity.pdbx_description
1 polymer ?
#
loop_
_entity_poly.entity_id
_entity_poly.type
_entity_poly.pdbx_seq_one_letter_code
_entity_poly.pdbx_strand_id
1 'polypeptide(L)'
;MADTTIINQGPSVAEATLDSDETQVGVTPFAEAVRPYPDYTSAAKAACAWVEKGKVKVNVKTLELYEGKFGTAKDKVVGVGYTPNLSPLDLVRLDMDDVPPGQSGGKGIHFNAVNMSDRNDKLAAVIKGTPEMSVAERELRYSEYLKALEPRSAQFIWNWWKTGNPI
;
A
#
# COMPACT_ATOMS: atom_id res chain seq x y z
N MET A 1 -49.11 -22.40 46.32
CA MET A 1 -48.07 -23.30 46.86
C MET A 1 -46.76 -22.85 46.24
N ALA A 2 -45.91 -22.23 47.04
CA ALA A 2 -44.63 -21.70 46.61
C ALA A 2 -43.58 -22.80 46.75
N ASP A 3 -42.75 -22.99 45.73
CA ASP A 3 -41.58 -23.85 45.80
C ASP A 3 -40.35 -22.97 45.54
N THR A 4 -39.52 -22.84 46.57
CA THR A 4 -38.26 -22.10 46.57
C THR A 4 -37.20 -23.07 47.06
N THR A 5 -36.34 -23.52 46.16
CA THR A 5 -35.18 -24.35 46.51
C THR A 5 -33.92 -23.51 46.40
N ILE A 6 -33.35 -23.17 47.55
CA ILE A 6 -31.97 -22.73 47.73
C ILE A 6 -31.14 -23.95 48.11
N ILE A 7 -29.99 -24.14 47.47
CA ILE A 7 -28.89 -24.96 47.99
C ILE A 7 -27.59 -24.18 47.89
N ASN A 8 -26.87 -24.20 49.00
CA ASN A 8 -25.68 -23.40 49.31
C ASN A 8 -24.50 -24.35 49.59
N GLN A 9 -23.33 -23.99 49.05
CA GLN A 9 -21.93 -24.26 49.43
C GLN A 9 -21.33 -25.68 49.44
N GLY A 10 -20.15 -25.76 48.80
CA GLY A 10 -19.00 -26.58 49.18
C GLY A 10 -17.70 -25.96 48.63
N PRO A 11 -16.53 -26.04 49.32
CA PRO A 11 -15.36 -25.18 49.08
C PRO A 11 -14.14 -25.85 48.43
N SER A 12 -13.15 -25.02 48.08
CA SER A 12 -11.69 -25.28 48.10
C SER A 12 -11.09 -26.26 47.07
N VAL A 13 -10.24 -25.76 46.15
CA VAL A 13 -8.76 -25.79 46.27
C VAL A 13 -8.13 -25.01 45.12
N ALA A 14 -7.03 -24.34 45.42
CA ALA A 14 -6.14 -23.68 44.47
C ALA A 14 -5.33 -24.73 43.67
N GLU A 15 -5.15 -24.48 42.37
CA GLU A 15 -3.93 -24.87 41.67
C GLU A 15 -3.47 -23.67 40.85
N ALA A 16 -2.36 -23.10 41.31
CA ALA A 16 -1.54 -22.20 40.52
C ALA A 16 -0.73 -23.06 39.55
N THR A 17 -0.90 -22.82 38.26
CA THR A 17 0.09 -23.21 37.26
C THR A 17 0.64 -21.93 36.67
N LEU A 18 1.78 -21.50 37.21
CA LEU A 18 2.75 -20.68 36.50
C LEU A 18 3.24 -21.54 35.34
N ASP A 19 2.86 -21.17 34.12
CA ASP A 19 3.63 -21.54 32.94
C ASP A 19 4.15 -20.25 32.30
N SER A 20 5.44 -20.07 32.53
CA SER A 20 6.28 -19.06 31.93
C SER A 20 6.67 -19.54 30.55
N ASP A 21 6.15 -18.95 29.49
CA ASP A 21 7.00 -18.76 28.32
C ASP A 21 6.53 -17.67 27.35
N GLU A 22 7.54 -17.08 26.74
CA GLU A 22 7.54 -16.24 25.56
C GLU A 22 6.86 -14.87 25.68
N THR A 23 7.69 -13.91 26.06
CA THR A 23 7.69 -12.56 25.48
C THR A 23 7.33 -12.61 24.00
N GLN A 24 6.06 -12.36 23.68
CA GLN A 24 5.69 -11.87 22.36
C GLN A 24 6.44 -10.55 22.17
N VAL A 25 7.59 -10.62 21.52
CA VAL A 25 8.20 -9.47 20.86
C VAL A 25 7.14 -9.01 19.87
N GLY A 26 6.37 -8.01 20.29
CA GLY A 26 5.35 -7.38 19.47
C GLY A 26 6.02 -6.89 18.20
N VAL A 27 5.89 -7.66 17.13
CA VAL A 27 6.19 -7.21 15.78
C VAL A 27 5.19 -6.09 15.53
N THR A 28 5.59 -4.84 15.75
CA THR A 28 4.77 -3.70 15.41
C THR A 28 4.43 -3.84 13.91
N PRO A 29 3.15 -3.89 13.53
CA PRO A 29 2.79 -4.00 12.12
C PRO A 29 3.39 -2.79 11.41
N PHE A 30 4.19 -3.05 10.38
CA PHE A 30 4.80 -2.02 9.54
C PHE A 30 3.70 -1.04 9.10
N ALA A 31 3.82 0.22 9.52
CA ALA A 31 2.75 1.20 9.35
C ALA A 31 2.74 1.71 7.90
N GLU A 32 1.92 1.09 7.06
CA GLU A 32 1.52 1.69 5.79
C GLU A 32 0.54 2.83 6.06
N ALA A 33 0.90 4.05 5.68
CA ALA A 33 -0.03 5.16 5.68
C ALA A 33 -0.95 5.06 4.46
N VAL A 34 -2.27 5.06 4.66
CA VAL A 34 -3.25 5.12 3.56
C VAL A 34 -3.84 6.52 3.53
N ARG A 35 -3.74 7.23 2.40
CA ARG A 35 -4.19 8.63 2.30
C ARG A 35 -4.96 8.88 1.01
N PRO A 36 -6.18 9.46 1.07
CA PRO A 36 -6.96 9.77 -0.11
C PRO A 36 -6.57 11.12 -0.73
N TYR A 37 -6.45 11.15 -2.05
CA TYR A 37 -6.14 12.33 -2.86
C TYR A 37 -7.20 12.54 -3.95
N PRO A 38 -7.49 13.79 -4.32
CA PRO A 38 -8.61 14.11 -5.21
C PRO A 38 -8.48 13.52 -6.62
N ASP A 39 -7.26 13.30 -7.12
CA ASP A 39 -7.03 12.84 -8.49
C ASP A 39 -5.70 12.09 -8.64
N TYR A 40 -5.46 11.55 -9.84
CA TYR A 40 -4.21 10.86 -10.21
C TYR A 40 -2.98 11.73 -9.97
N THR A 41 -3.01 13.00 -10.39
CA THR A 41 -1.86 13.91 -10.34
C THR A 41 -1.44 14.23 -8.91
N SER A 42 -2.40 14.50 -8.03
CA SER A 42 -2.16 14.78 -6.62
C SER A 42 -1.68 13.53 -5.86
N ALA A 43 -2.24 12.35 -6.15
CA ALA A 43 -1.77 11.09 -5.60
C ALA A 43 -0.32 10.79 -6.02
N ALA A 44 0.00 10.97 -7.31
CA ALA A 44 1.34 10.76 -7.86
C ALA A 44 2.37 11.71 -7.22
N LYS A 45 2.04 13.00 -7.10
CA LYS A 45 2.88 14.00 -6.43
C LYS A 45 3.17 13.63 -4.99
N ALA A 46 2.13 13.20 -4.27
CA ALA A 46 2.27 12.80 -2.87
C ALA A 46 3.15 11.56 -2.71
N ALA A 47 3.01 10.58 -3.61
CA ALA A 47 3.85 9.40 -3.67
C ALA A 47 5.33 9.77 -3.90
N CYS A 48 5.63 10.60 -4.90
CA CYS A 48 7.01 11.09 -5.13
C CYS A 48 7.57 11.87 -3.93
N ALA A 49 6.77 12.74 -3.31
CA ALA A 49 7.18 13.47 -2.12
C ALA A 49 7.44 12.54 -0.93
N TRP A 50 6.69 11.44 -0.80
CA TRP A 50 6.90 10.43 0.23
C TRP A 50 8.23 9.71 0.09
N VAL A 51 8.55 9.27 -1.13
CA VAL A 51 9.85 8.65 -1.45
C VAL A 51 11.02 9.53 -1.02
N GLU A 52 10.90 10.84 -1.23
CA GLU A 52 11.92 11.85 -0.91
C GLU A 52 11.78 12.48 0.49
N LYS A 53 10.91 11.98 1.37
CA LYS A 53 10.65 12.58 2.69
C LYS A 53 11.88 12.59 3.60
N GLY A 54 12.78 11.61 3.47
CA GLY A 54 13.98 11.48 4.31
C GLY A 54 15.23 12.21 3.80
N LYS A 55 16.40 11.81 4.30
CA LYS A 55 17.71 12.39 3.91
C LYS A 55 18.17 11.92 2.53
N VAL A 56 17.85 10.68 2.18
CA VAL A 56 18.16 10.09 0.87
C VAL A 56 17.16 10.62 -0.16
N LYS A 57 17.67 11.09 -1.30
CA LYS A 57 16.87 11.60 -2.43
C LYS A 57 17.05 10.71 -3.65
N VAL A 58 16.07 10.77 -4.55
CA VAL A 58 16.11 9.99 -5.79
C VAL A 58 17.19 10.55 -6.72
N ASN A 59 18.09 9.67 -7.16
CA ASN A 59 18.93 9.95 -8.32
C ASN A 59 18.14 9.55 -9.58
N VAL A 60 17.59 10.54 -10.27
CA VAL A 60 16.74 10.31 -11.45
C VAL A 60 17.47 9.52 -12.53
N LYS A 61 18.80 9.67 -12.67
CA LYS A 61 19.58 8.99 -13.72
C LYS A 61 19.68 7.47 -13.52
N THR A 62 19.47 6.98 -12.30
CA THR A 62 19.56 5.55 -11.98
C THR A 62 18.19 4.89 -11.89
N LEU A 63 17.12 5.60 -12.27
CA LEU A 63 15.78 5.04 -12.27
C LEU A 63 15.60 4.06 -13.42
N GLU A 64 14.87 2.99 -13.12
CA GLU A 64 14.46 1.95 -14.04
C GLU A 64 12.93 1.84 -14.05
N LEU A 65 12.39 1.34 -15.16
CA LEU A 65 10.97 1.04 -15.25
C LEU A 65 10.66 -0.16 -14.35
N TYR A 66 9.54 -0.07 -13.63
CA TYR A 66 9.02 -1.20 -12.85
C TYR A 66 7.81 -1.78 -13.57
N GLU A 67 7.88 -3.07 -13.88
CA GLU A 67 6.82 -3.81 -14.57
C GLU A 67 5.92 -4.56 -13.59
N GLY A 68 4.62 -4.56 -13.88
CA GLY A 68 3.65 -5.31 -13.11
C GLY A 68 3.80 -6.81 -13.35
N LYS A 69 3.55 -7.61 -12.30
CA LYS A 69 3.74 -9.07 -12.33
C LYS A 69 2.46 -9.87 -12.52
N PHE A 70 1.30 -9.26 -12.25
CA PHE A 70 0.03 -9.96 -12.12
C PHE A 70 -1.12 -9.13 -12.71
N GLY A 71 -2.24 -9.82 -13.00
CA GLY A 71 -3.50 -9.19 -13.44
C GLY A 71 -3.36 -8.29 -14.67
N THR A 72 -4.17 -7.23 -14.72
CA THR A 72 -4.20 -6.22 -15.79
C THR A 72 -2.87 -5.50 -16.02
N ALA A 73 -2.00 -5.53 -15.02
CA ALA A 73 -0.68 -4.90 -14.99
C ALA A 73 0.46 -5.81 -15.49
N LYS A 74 0.20 -7.10 -15.71
CA LYS A 74 1.25 -8.05 -16.09
C LYS A 74 1.99 -7.59 -17.35
N ASP A 75 3.33 -7.57 -17.27
CA ASP A 75 4.25 -7.21 -18.35
C ASP A 75 4.07 -5.76 -18.87
N LYS A 76 3.45 -4.88 -18.07
CA LYS A 76 3.27 -3.46 -18.39
C LYS A 76 4.02 -2.59 -17.41
N VAL A 77 4.42 -1.40 -17.86
CA VAL A 77 5.01 -0.40 -16.97
C VAL A 77 3.95 0.07 -15.98
N VAL A 78 4.22 -0.10 -14.68
CA VAL A 78 3.35 0.37 -13.59
C VAL A 78 4.03 1.42 -12.72
N GLY A 79 5.32 1.68 -12.93
CA GLY A 79 6.00 2.73 -12.20
C GLY A 79 7.49 2.74 -12.37
N VAL A 80 8.17 3.21 -11.33
CA VAL A 80 9.61 3.46 -11.34
C VAL A 80 10.26 2.90 -10.08
N GLY A 81 11.44 2.37 -10.27
CA GLY A 81 12.26 1.81 -9.21
C GLY A 81 13.73 2.02 -9.50
N TYR A 82 14.56 1.31 -8.76
CA TYR A 82 15.96 1.12 -9.10
C TYR A 82 16.39 -0.26 -8.62
N THR A 83 17.40 -0.84 -9.26
CA THR A 83 17.95 -2.14 -8.87
C THR A 83 19.27 -1.94 -8.12
N PRO A 84 19.27 -1.73 -6.80
CA PRO A 84 20.50 -1.85 -6.03
C PRO A 84 20.86 -3.33 -5.90
N ASN A 85 22.04 -3.72 -6.39
CA ASN A 85 22.63 -5.03 -6.09
C ASN A 85 21.68 -6.23 -6.33
N LEU A 86 21.05 -6.28 -7.52
CA LEU A 86 20.24 -7.40 -8.04
C LEU A 86 18.83 -7.60 -7.43
N SER A 87 18.36 -6.72 -6.53
CA SER A 87 16.97 -6.76 -6.07
C SER A 87 16.23 -5.48 -6.47
N PRO A 88 15.26 -5.53 -7.41
CA PRO A 88 14.50 -4.35 -7.80
C PRO A 88 13.72 -3.80 -6.62
N LEU A 89 13.93 -2.52 -6.30
CA LEU A 89 13.12 -1.78 -5.35
C LEU A 89 12.17 -0.86 -6.12
N ASP A 90 10.87 -1.11 -6.00
CA ASP A 90 9.84 -0.18 -6.47
C ASP A 90 9.81 1.04 -5.54
N LEU A 91 10.07 2.22 -6.11
CA LEU A 91 10.01 3.48 -5.38
C LEU A 91 8.59 4.03 -5.39
N VAL A 92 8.00 4.09 -6.58
CA VAL A 92 6.60 4.46 -6.79
C VAL A 92 6.00 3.50 -7.81
N ARG A 93 4.89 2.86 -7.44
CA ARG A 93 4.13 1.96 -8.30
C ARG A 93 2.65 2.34 -8.27
N LEU A 94 2.05 2.51 -9.44
CA LEU A 94 0.60 2.56 -9.57
C LEU A 94 0.06 1.14 -9.46
N ASP A 95 -0.97 0.96 -8.64
CA ASP A 95 -1.57 -0.33 -8.36
C ASP A 95 -3.09 -0.23 -8.31
N MET A 96 -3.74 -1.39 -8.36
CA MET A 96 -5.18 -1.54 -8.30
C MET A 96 -5.51 -2.83 -7.56
N ASP A 97 -6.28 -2.75 -6.48
CA ASP A 97 -6.85 -3.95 -5.87
C ASP A 97 -8.13 -4.41 -6.58
N ASP A 98 -8.48 -5.68 -6.37
CA ASP A 98 -9.67 -6.36 -6.87
C ASP A 98 -10.78 -6.44 -5.82
N VAL A 99 -10.69 -5.68 -4.73
CA VAL A 99 -11.66 -5.68 -3.63
C VAL A 99 -12.94 -4.97 -4.08
N PRO A 100 -14.11 -5.64 -4.04
CA PRO A 100 -15.38 -5.03 -4.43
C PRO A 100 -15.79 -3.85 -3.53
N PRO A 101 -16.57 -2.88 -4.06
CA PRO A 101 -17.10 -1.78 -3.26
C PRO A 101 -17.84 -2.24 -2.01
N GLY A 102 -17.64 -1.54 -0.89
CA GLY A 102 -18.28 -1.84 0.39
C GLY A 102 -17.61 -2.96 1.19
N GLN A 103 -16.55 -3.59 0.67
CA GLN A 103 -15.71 -4.52 1.44
C GLN A 103 -14.54 -3.80 2.11
N SER A 104 -14.18 -4.25 3.31
CA SER A 104 -13.07 -3.69 4.08
C SER A 104 -11.72 -3.99 3.41
N GLY A 105 -10.82 -3.01 3.43
CA GLY A 105 -9.44 -3.18 2.97
C GLY A 105 -9.19 -2.83 1.49
N GLY A 106 -10.22 -2.49 0.71
CA GLY A 106 -10.07 -1.98 -0.66
C GLY A 106 -9.57 -0.53 -0.68
N LYS A 107 -8.47 -0.30 -1.40
CA LYS A 107 -7.84 1.01 -1.68
C LYS A 107 -8.15 1.51 -3.09
N GLY A 108 -8.79 0.72 -3.94
CA GLY A 108 -9.03 1.08 -5.33
C GLY A 108 -7.74 1.25 -6.12
N ILE A 109 -7.68 2.28 -6.96
CA ILE A 109 -6.47 2.67 -7.68
C ILE A 109 -5.65 3.58 -6.79
N HIS A 110 -4.38 3.24 -6.59
CA HIS A 110 -3.51 3.96 -5.67
C HIS A 110 -2.05 3.91 -6.10
N PHE A 111 -1.26 4.87 -5.64
CA PHE A 111 0.19 4.80 -5.74
C PHE A 111 0.78 4.23 -4.46
N ASN A 112 1.52 3.14 -4.57
CA ASN A 112 2.38 2.63 -3.52
C ASN A 112 3.73 3.37 -3.58
N ALA A 113 4.21 3.87 -2.44
CA ALA A 113 5.48 4.55 -2.32
C ALA A 113 6.27 4.10 -1.09
N VAL A 114 7.59 3.98 -1.26
CA VAL A 114 8.52 3.58 -0.20
C VAL A 114 9.49 4.73 0.09
N ASN A 115 9.58 5.16 1.34
CA ASN A 115 10.55 6.18 1.75
C ASN A 115 11.98 5.65 1.58
N MET A 116 12.84 6.37 0.83
CA MET A 116 14.21 5.91 0.57
C MET A 116 15.09 5.85 1.82
N SER A 117 14.77 6.62 2.84
CA SER A 117 15.54 6.64 4.09
C SER A 117 15.03 5.61 5.11
N ASP A 118 13.81 5.10 4.94
CA ASP A 118 13.21 4.07 5.79
C ASP A 118 12.24 3.23 4.95
N ARG A 119 12.68 2.03 4.56
CA ARG A 119 11.88 1.14 3.68
C ARG A 119 10.63 0.57 4.35
N ASN A 120 10.51 0.72 5.66
CA ASN A 120 9.31 0.33 6.40
C ASN A 120 8.24 1.44 6.41
N ASP A 121 8.61 2.69 6.09
CA ASP A 121 7.70 3.84 6.00
C ASP A 121 7.07 3.91 4.60
N LYS A 122 5.88 3.32 4.47
CA LYS A 122 5.16 3.15 3.19
C LYS A 122 3.93 4.05 3.11
N LEU A 123 3.57 4.44 1.89
CA LEU A 123 2.35 5.18 1.59
C LEU A 123 1.56 4.46 0.49
N ALA A 124 0.25 4.32 0.71
CA ALA A 124 -0.74 4.13 -0.34
C ALA A 124 -1.51 5.44 -0.56
N ALA A 125 -1.18 6.15 -1.63
CA ALA A 125 -1.86 7.37 -2.06
C ALA A 125 -3.06 7.01 -2.95
N VAL A 126 -4.23 6.93 -2.33
CA VAL A 126 -5.49 6.46 -2.94
C VAL A 126 -6.14 7.55 -3.77
N ILE A 127 -6.55 7.24 -5.00
CA ILE A 127 -7.35 8.15 -5.82
C ILE A 127 -8.80 8.07 -5.35
N LYS A 128 -9.35 9.17 -4.86
CA LYS A 128 -10.74 9.26 -4.38
C LYS A 128 -11.73 8.80 -5.43
N GLY A 129 -12.80 8.12 -4.99
CA GLY A 129 -13.85 7.60 -5.87
C GLY A 129 -13.52 6.23 -6.47
N THR A 130 -12.24 5.81 -6.49
CA THR A 130 -11.86 4.51 -7.08
C THR A 130 -12.13 3.29 -6.18
N PRO A 131 -12.07 3.37 -4.83
CA PRO A 131 -12.55 2.28 -3.97
C PRO A 131 -14.04 1.98 -4.17
N GLU A 132 -14.84 2.99 -4.50
CA GLU A 132 -16.29 2.87 -4.71
C GLU A 132 -16.67 2.36 -6.12
N MET A 133 -15.73 2.37 -7.07
CA MET A 133 -15.94 1.82 -8.42
C MET A 133 -16.02 0.29 -8.39
N SER A 134 -16.86 -0.27 -9.25
CA SER A 134 -16.83 -1.72 -9.50
C SER A 134 -15.45 -2.14 -10.02
N VAL A 135 -15.09 -3.41 -9.80
CA VAL A 135 -13.77 -3.94 -10.22
C VAL A 135 -13.57 -3.75 -11.73
N ALA A 136 -14.59 -3.98 -12.56
CA ALA A 136 -14.51 -3.82 -14.01
C ALA A 136 -14.29 -2.36 -14.46
N GLU A 137 -14.98 -1.39 -13.84
CA GLU A 137 -14.75 0.04 -14.12
C GLU A 137 -13.36 0.48 -13.70
N ARG A 138 -12.89 -0.05 -12.57
CA ARG A 138 -11.56 0.20 -12.04
C ARG A 138 -10.48 -0.36 -12.96
N GLU A 139 -10.64 -1.57 -13.48
CA GLU A 139 -9.74 -2.20 -14.45
C GLU A 139 -9.63 -1.39 -15.75
N LEU A 140 -10.75 -0.88 -16.25
CA LEU A 140 -10.78 -0.03 -17.44
C LEU A 140 -9.98 1.26 -17.21
N ARG A 141 -10.27 1.98 -16.12
CA ARG A 141 -9.56 3.22 -15.77
C ARG A 141 -8.08 2.98 -15.47
N TYR A 142 -7.76 1.89 -14.77
CA TYR A 142 -6.39 1.51 -14.50
C TYR A 142 -5.62 1.22 -15.79
N SER A 143 -6.23 0.53 -16.75
CA SER A 143 -5.65 0.28 -18.06
C SER A 143 -5.34 1.56 -18.84
N GLU A 144 -6.19 2.59 -18.75
CA GLU A 144 -5.93 3.91 -19.34
C GLU A 144 -4.70 4.58 -18.71
N TYR A 145 -4.57 4.50 -17.39
CA TYR A 145 -3.38 5.01 -16.71
C TYR A 145 -2.11 4.28 -17.12
N LEU A 146 -2.14 2.95 -17.24
CA LEU A 146 -0.97 2.17 -17.68
C LEU A 146 -0.55 2.54 -19.11
N LYS A 147 -1.53 2.71 -20.02
CA LYS A 147 -1.24 3.16 -21.40
C LYS A 147 -0.54 4.51 -21.44
N ALA A 148 -0.84 5.43 -20.51
CA ALA A 148 -0.18 6.73 -20.46
C ALA A 148 1.29 6.66 -20.03
N LEU A 149 1.70 5.57 -19.38
CA LEU A 149 3.10 5.32 -18.98
C LEU A 149 3.95 4.82 -20.15
N GLU A 150 3.35 4.22 -21.18
CA GLU A 150 4.07 3.69 -22.33
C GLU A 150 4.06 4.69 -23.50
N PRO A 151 5.16 4.91 -24.24
CA PRO A 151 6.49 4.28 -24.16
C PRO A 151 7.51 5.16 -23.38
N ARG A 152 7.13 5.69 -22.22
CA ARG A 152 7.94 6.71 -21.51
C ARG A 152 9.12 6.09 -20.76
N SER A 153 10.20 6.85 -20.61
CA SER A 153 11.33 6.44 -19.78
C SER A 153 11.03 6.61 -18.28
N ALA A 154 11.78 5.90 -17.43
CA ALA A 154 11.63 6.01 -15.98
C ALA A 154 11.86 7.45 -15.48
N GLN A 155 12.81 8.18 -16.09
CA GLN A 155 13.08 9.57 -15.77
C GLN A 155 11.90 10.47 -16.10
N PHE A 156 11.26 10.25 -17.25
CA PHE A 156 10.09 10.99 -17.66
C PHE A 156 8.92 10.73 -16.71
N ILE A 157 8.63 9.46 -16.39
CA ILE A 157 7.53 9.09 -15.49
C ILE A 157 7.74 9.73 -14.11
N TRP A 158 8.95 9.63 -13.56
CA TRP A 158 9.27 10.25 -12.27
C TRP A 158 9.05 11.77 -12.30
N ASN A 159 9.58 12.48 -13.30
CA ASN A 159 9.43 13.93 -13.40
C ASN A 159 7.96 14.34 -13.60
N TRP A 160 7.22 13.59 -14.41
CA TRP A 160 5.81 13.81 -14.63
C TRP A 160 5.02 13.64 -13.32
N TRP A 161 5.19 12.53 -12.62
CA TRP A 161 4.50 12.28 -11.34
C TRP A 161 4.88 13.30 -10.27
N LYS A 162 6.16 13.70 -10.20
CA LYS A 162 6.65 14.68 -9.23
C LYS A 162 6.09 16.09 -9.48
N THR A 163 5.93 16.49 -10.74
CA THR A 163 5.54 17.87 -11.11
C THR A 163 4.07 18.00 -11.49
N GLY A 164 3.42 16.90 -11.86
CA GLY A 164 2.11 16.85 -12.48
C GLY A 164 2.09 17.28 -13.96
N ASN A 165 3.25 17.60 -14.54
CA ASN A 165 3.38 18.10 -15.89
C ASN A 165 4.11 17.06 -16.76
N PRO A 166 3.46 16.51 -17.80
CA PRO A 166 4.06 15.51 -18.68
C PRO A 166 4.97 16.14 -19.76
N ILE A 167 5.67 17.24 -19.43
CA ILE A 167 6.40 18.10 -20.40
C ILE A 167 7.88 18.15 -20.02
#